data_AF-A0A353FA62-F1
#
_entry.id   AF-A0A353FA62-F1
#
_cell.length_a   1.000
_cell.length_b   1.000
_cell.length_c   1.000
_cell.angle_alpha   90.00
_cell.angle_beta   90.00
_cell.angle_gamma   90.00
#
_symmetry.space_group_name_H-M   'P 1'
#
loop_
_entity.id
_entity.type
_entity.pdbx_description
1 polymer ?
#
loop_
_entity_poly.entity_id
_entity_poly.type
_entity_poly.pdbx_seq_one_letter_code
_entity_poly.pdbx_strand_id
1 'polypeptide(L)'
;MKYRIHKQTWVILLAGLILPALLHLAFRPVSTNETIRAILLEDADVFQEQVAELEKVAQAYVQQEVALDELQNQLAATRLAYKRLEYLMEYYYPTAVKGGINGAPLYHLDPYMPRPVIHEPNGLQSLDELVFSEEAPEEREHIASLCEELKGAYANIQRDFKGHPMLDREVFEASRLQLVRLFTLGVTGFDTPGSLNGLAESRRSLQSLQEIMAIYIRQLQDEGKELGVEVDRLFSGAIGYLERENDFNSFDRLYFLKAFIDPLFGGLLDLHRALHLETVYETTNLEQSWNYNSRSIFDEDFLNPYYYTKVVRSPNDEKRKLLGQRLFYETRLSGNQTRSCASCHHPDKAFTDGMAKSAGNKQGEFVDRNAPSLINAVFSMRFFWDMRAFRFEDQMEHVIISHKEFNTSYEAIFRKLRADEEYQRLFAEAYPEVKDYPAINRSTLSDALSRYLMSLVAFNSP
;
A
#
# COMPACT_ATOMS: atom_id res chain seq x y z
N MET A 1 45.35 -37.68 53.48
CA MET A 1 44.92 -36.27 53.60
C MET A 1 44.71 -35.75 52.18
N LYS A 2 43.61 -35.03 51.89
CA LYS A 2 43.13 -34.60 50.54
C LYS A 2 42.45 -35.76 49.78
N TYR A 3 41.12 -35.83 49.68
CA TYR A 3 40.31 -35.20 48.62
C TYR A 3 38.81 -35.22 49.02
N ARG A 4 38.39 -34.45 50.04
CA ARG A 4 36.96 -34.37 50.43
C ARG A 4 36.37 -32.96 50.41
N ILE A 5 37.09 -31.98 49.85
CA ILE A 5 36.69 -30.56 49.89
C ILE A 5 36.05 -30.07 48.57
N HIS A 6 36.11 -30.85 47.48
CA HIS A 6 35.66 -30.32 46.18
C HIS A 6 34.15 -30.38 45.91
N LYS A 7 33.37 -31.36 46.40
CA LYS A 7 31.96 -31.46 45.99
C LYS A 7 31.06 -30.35 46.54
N GLN A 8 31.28 -29.88 47.76
CA GLN A 8 30.44 -28.80 48.34
C GLN A 8 30.76 -27.42 47.77
N THR A 9 32.01 -27.17 47.37
CA THR A 9 32.41 -25.90 46.73
C THR A 9 31.83 -25.75 45.33
N TRP A 10 31.74 -26.84 44.55
CA TRP A 10 31.11 -26.81 43.22
C TRP A 10 29.58 -26.58 43.27
N VAL A 11 28.87 -27.12 44.27
CA VAL A 11 27.42 -26.89 44.40
C VAL A 11 27.12 -25.45 44.83
N ILE A 12 27.94 -24.87 45.71
CA ILE A 12 27.78 -23.45 46.12
C ILE A 12 28.16 -22.51 44.97
N LEU A 13 29.18 -22.84 44.17
CA LEU A 13 29.56 -22.07 42.97
C LEU A 13 28.51 -22.16 41.85
N LEU A 14 27.91 -23.34 41.60
CA LEU A 14 26.81 -23.46 40.65
C LEU A 14 25.55 -22.74 41.13
N ALA A 15 25.19 -22.85 42.41
CA ALA A 15 24.06 -22.11 42.98
C ALA A 15 24.30 -20.59 42.93
N GLY A 16 25.54 -20.15 43.16
CA GLY A 16 25.96 -18.74 43.05
C GLY A 16 25.99 -18.18 41.62
N LEU A 17 25.99 -19.02 40.58
CA LEU A 17 25.92 -18.62 39.17
C LEU A 17 24.49 -18.77 38.59
N ILE A 18 23.73 -19.75 39.05
CA ILE A 18 22.35 -20.00 38.61
C ILE A 18 21.38 -18.99 39.24
N LEU A 19 21.55 -18.62 40.52
CA LEU A 19 20.65 -17.69 41.19
C LEU A 19 20.69 -16.27 40.57
N PRO A 20 21.87 -15.68 40.24
CA PRO A 20 21.93 -14.40 39.52
C PRO A 20 21.40 -14.51 38.10
N ALA A 21 21.59 -15.63 37.39
CA ALA A 21 21.06 -15.83 36.04
C ALA A 21 19.52 -15.96 36.04
N LEU A 22 18.95 -16.67 37.02
CA LEU A 22 17.51 -16.76 37.23
C LEU A 22 16.90 -15.45 37.72
N LEU A 23 17.61 -14.69 38.58
CA LEU A 23 17.22 -13.32 38.95
C LEU A 23 17.32 -12.37 37.74
N HIS A 24 18.34 -12.49 36.89
CA HIS A 24 18.45 -11.70 35.66
C HIS A 24 17.34 -12.01 34.66
N LEU A 25 16.86 -13.26 34.61
CA LEU A 25 15.71 -13.68 33.81
C LEU A 25 14.38 -13.23 34.44
N ALA A 26 14.25 -13.26 35.77
CA ALA A 26 13.07 -12.81 36.50
C ALA A 26 12.92 -11.27 36.57
N PHE A 27 14.01 -10.53 36.34
CA PHE A 27 14.06 -9.07 36.30
C PHE A 27 14.51 -8.53 34.93
N ARG A 28 14.31 -9.28 33.83
CA ARG A 28 14.42 -8.65 32.50
C ARG A 28 13.33 -7.58 32.41
N PRO A 29 13.68 -6.31 32.11
CA PRO A 29 12.65 -5.33 31.78
C PRO A 29 11.87 -5.90 30.60
N VAL A 30 10.54 -5.91 30.73
CA VAL A 30 9.64 -6.26 29.63
C VAL A 30 10.04 -5.40 28.45
N SER A 31 10.38 -6.03 27.33
CA SER A 31 10.77 -5.26 26.15
C SER A 31 9.59 -4.43 25.66
N THR A 32 9.86 -3.31 25.01
CA THR A 32 8.87 -2.47 24.33
C THR A 32 7.91 -3.30 23.47
N ASN A 33 8.47 -4.23 22.69
CA ASN A 33 7.73 -5.16 21.87
C ASN A 33 6.81 -6.08 22.67
N GLU A 34 7.22 -6.56 23.84
CA GLU A 34 6.36 -7.41 24.67
C GLU A 34 5.15 -6.63 25.22
N THR A 35 5.34 -5.35 25.57
CA THR A 35 4.23 -4.49 26.05
C THR A 35 3.24 -4.20 24.91
N ILE A 36 3.75 -3.78 23.75
CA ILE A 36 2.91 -3.52 22.57
C ILE A 36 2.21 -4.81 22.12
N ARG A 37 2.91 -5.94 22.14
CA ARG A 37 2.33 -7.25 21.81
C ARG A 37 1.18 -7.61 22.76
N ALA A 38 1.32 -7.35 24.06
CA ALA A 38 0.24 -7.63 25.02
C ALA A 38 -1.04 -6.84 24.68
N ILE A 39 -0.91 -5.54 24.37
CA ILE A 39 -2.04 -4.69 23.94
C ILE A 39 -2.69 -5.25 22.67
N LEU A 40 -1.87 -5.64 21.69
CA LEU A 40 -2.37 -6.19 20.43
C LEU A 40 -3.07 -7.54 20.57
N LEU A 41 -2.60 -8.39 21.49
CA LEU A 41 -3.25 -9.66 21.77
C LEU A 41 -4.62 -9.42 22.43
N GLU A 42 -4.72 -8.46 23.34
CA GLU A 42 -5.98 -8.04 23.94
C GLU A 42 -6.94 -7.46 22.87
N ASP A 43 -6.45 -6.56 22.01
CA ASP A 43 -7.23 -6.01 20.90
C ASP A 43 -7.72 -7.10 19.95
N ALA A 44 -6.89 -8.12 19.68
CA ALA A 44 -7.24 -9.28 18.87
C ALA A 44 -8.30 -10.19 19.52
N ASP A 45 -8.29 -10.31 20.84
CA ASP A 45 -9.34 -11.02 21.58
C ASP A 45 -10.65 -10.22 21.54
N VAL A 46 -10.60 -8.90 21.77
CA VAL A 46 -11.76 -8.01 21.68
C VAL A 46 -12.39 -8.06 20.29
N PHE A 47 -11.59 -7.99 19.22
CA PHE A 47 -12.13 -8.09 17.86
C PHE A 47 -12.77 -9.46 17.59
N GLN A 48 -12.19 -10.55 18.10
CA GLN A 48 -12.80 -11.88 18.01
C GLN A 48 -14.18 -11.93 18.67
N GLU A 49 -14.29 -11.37 19.87
CA GLU A 49 -15.55 -11.30 20.63
C GLU A 49 -16.60 -10.49 19.88
N GLN A 50 -16.23 -9.32 19.34
CA GLN A 50 -17.14 -8.48 18.57
C GLN A 50 -17.59 -9.11 17.25
N VAL A 51 -16.72 -9.86 16.57
CA VAL A 51 -17.10 -10.60 15.35
C VAL A 51 -18.04 -11.76 15.69
N ALA A 52 -17.82 -12.46 16.81
CA ALA A 52 -18.71 -13.51 17.27
C ALA A 52 -20.09 -12.97 17.68
N GLU A 53 -20.13 -11.83 18.38
CA GLU A 53 -21.40 -11.19 18.77
C GLU A 53 -22.14 -10.63 17.55
N LEU A 54 -21.44 -10.04 16.57
CA LEU A 54 -22.05 -9.58 15.33
C LEU A 54 -22.73 -10.71 14.55
N GLU A 55 -22.09 -11.87 14.44
CA GLU A 55 -22.71 -13.04 13.80
C GLU A 55 -23.96 -13.50 14.55
N LYS A 56 -23.90 -13.55 15.89
CA LYS A 56 -25.06 -13.89 16.73
C LYS A 56 -26.22 -12.90 16.56
N VAL A 57 -25.94 -11.60 16.57
CA VAL A 57 -26.95 -10.55 16.37
C VAL A 57 -27.53 -10.61 14.94
N ALA A 58 -26.71 -10.90 13.94
CA ALA A 58 -27.20 -11.10 12.57
C ALA A 58 -28.13 -12.32 12.44
N GLN A 59 -27.82 -13.44 13.11
CA GLN A 59 -28.72 -14.60 13.16
C GLN A 59 -30.05 -14.29 13.88
N ALA A 60 -29.99 -13.53 14.98
CA ALA A 60 -31.19 -13.05 15.66
C ALA A 60 -32.01 -12.09 14.78
N TYR A 61 -31.34 -11.29 13.94
CA TYR A 61 -31.99 -10.38 12.99
C TYR A 61 -32.74 -11.14 11.90
N VAL A 62 -32.16 -12.23 11.37
CA VAL A 62 -32.85 -13.17 10.45
C VAL A 62 -34.14 -13.70 11.08
N GLN A 63 -34.08 -14.07 12.36
CA GLN A 63 -35.23 -14.59 13.12
C GLN A 63 -36.21 -13.49 13.58
N GLN A 64 -35.91 -12.21 13.28
CA GLN A 64 -36.68 -11.03 13.69
C GLN A 64 -36.79 -10.90 15.22
N GLU A 65 -35.81 -11.42 15.96
CA GLU A 65 -35.72 -11.31 17.42
C GLU A 65 -35.11 -9.98 17.87
N VAL A 66 -34.29 -9.36 17.01
CA VAL A 66 -33.67 -8.04 17.21
C VAL A 66 -34.04 -7.09 16.07
N ALA A 67 -33.98 -5.79 16.35
CA ALA A 67 -34.25 -4.74 15.37
C ALA A 67 -32.98 -4.36 14.56
N LEU A 68 -33.17 -3.67 13.44
CA LEU A 68 -32.06 -3.28 12.55
C LEU A 68 -31.05 -2.34 13.24
N ASP A 69 -31.53 -1.47 14.13
CA ASP A 69 -30.68 -0.55 14.90
C ASP A 69 -29.75 -1.31 15.87
N GLU A 70 -30.20 -2.44 16.42
CA GLU A 70 -29.34 -3.31 17.25
C GLU A 70 -28.21 -3.95 16.43
N LEU A 71 -28.52 -4.41 15.21
CA LEU A 71 -27.52 -4.90 14.26
C LEU A 71 -26.54 -3.80 13.82
N GLN A 72 -27.04 -2.59 13.52
CA GLN A 72 -26.22 -1.43 13.16
C GLN A 72 -25.27 -1.04 14.29
N ASN A 73 -25.75 -1.03 15.54
CA ASN A 73 -24.94 -0.73 16.72
C ASN A 73 -23.86 -1.80 16.94
N GLN A 74 -24.20 -3.08 16.77
CA GLN A 74 -23.22 -4.16 16.90
C GLN A 74 -22.18 -4.11 15.79
N LEU A 75 -22.57 -3.82 14.54
CA LEU A 75 -21.63 -3.63 13.44
C LEU A 75 -20.67 -2.47 13.72
N ALA A 76 -21.17 -1.33 14.21
CA ALA A 76 -20.34 -0.20 14.61
C ALA A 76 -19.32 -0.58 15.70
N ALA A 77 -19.73 -1.35 16.72
CA ALA A 77 -18.84 -1.84 17.76
C ALA A 77 -17.74 -2.77 17.20
N THR A 78 -18.10 -3.68 16.29
CA THR A 78 -17.15 -4.58 15.61
C THR A 78 -16.16 -3.82 14.75
N ARG A 79 -16.61 -2.79 14.03
CA ARG A 79 -15.73 -1.92 13.23
C ARG A 79 -14.77 -1.11 14.09
N LEU A 80 -15.22 -0.56 15.22
CA LEU A 80 -14.34 0.13 16.17
C LEU A 80 -13.29 -0.79 16.79
N ALA A 81 -13.63 -2.05 17.07
CA ALA A 81 -12.66 -3.06 17.52
C ALA A 81 -11.63 -3.37 16.42
N TYR A 82 -12.07 -3.53 15.16
CA TYR A 82 -11.16 -3.71 14.02
C TYR A 82 -10.17 -2.54 13.87
N LYS A 83 -10.63 -1.29 14.02
CA LYS A 83 -9.77 -0.09 13.90
C LYS A 83 -8.63 -0.02 14.93
N ARG A 84 -8.67 -0.83 16.00
CA ARG A 84 -7.56 -0.98 16.95
C ARG A 84 -6.40 -1.82 16.38
N LEU A 85 -6.69 -2.75 15.47
CA LEU A 85 -5.75 -3.69 14.87
C LEU A 85 -5.41 -3.40 13.41
N GLU A 86 -6.23 -2.58 12.75
CA GLU A 86 -6.22 -2.36 11.30
C GLU A 86 -4.81 -2.14 10.75
N TYR A 87 -4.03 -1.25 11.37
CA TYR A 87 -2.70 -0.88 10.88
C TYR A 87 -1.76 -2.09 10.70
N LEU A 88 -1.74 -3.05 11.63
CA LEU A 88 -0.91 -4.25 11.53
C LEU A 88 -1.57 -5.36 10.71
N MET A 89 -2.89 -5.51 10.80
CA MET A 89 -3.59 -6.50 9.98
C MET A 89 -3.42 -6.21 8.49
N GLU A 90 -3.55 -4.94 8.11
CA GLU A 90 -3.32 -4.47 6.74
C GLU A 90 -1.86 -4.57 6.32
N TYR A 91 -0.92 -4.34 7.24
CA TYR A 91 0.50 -4.43 6.95
C TYR A 91 0.96 -5.89 6.73
N TYR A 92 0.56 -6.82 7.60
CA TYR A 92 0.98 -8.22 7.53
C TYR A 92 0.12 -9.07 6.59
N TYR A 93 -1.19 -8.79 6.49
CA TYR A 93 -2.16 -9.63 5.81
C TYR A 93 -3.08 -8.87 4.84
N PRO A 94 -2.53 -8.01 3.93
CA PRO A 94 -3.36 -7.14 3.07
C PRO A 94 -4.34 -7.93 2.19
N THR A 95 -3.95 -9.09 1.68
CA THR A 95 -4.84 -9.95 0.87
C THR A 95 -6.00 -10.51 1.68
N ALA A 96 -5.74 -10.97 2.91
CA ALA A 96 -6.81 -11.51 3.75
C ALA A 96 -7.75 -10.42 4.23
N VAL A 97 -7.21 -9.22 4.52
CA VAL A 97 -8.04 -8.08 4.90
C VAL A 97 -8.96 -7.69 3.76
N LYS A 98 -8.42 -7.50 2.55
CA LYS A 98 -9.21 -7.13 1.36
C LYS A 98 -10.21 -8.22 0.95
N GLY A 99 -9.87 -9.49 1.15
CA GLY A 99 -10.65 -10.63 0.68
C GLY A 99 -11.62 -11.24 1.70
N GLY A 100 -11.77 -10.67 2.90
CA GLY A 100 -12.70 -11.22 3.89
C GLY A 100 -12.82 -10.52 5.24
N ILE A 101 -11.98 -9.52 5.56
CA ILE A 101 -12.10 -8.78 6.83
C ILE A 101 -12.70 -7.39 6.61
N ASN A 102 -12.12 -6.58 5.75
CA ASN A 102 -12.54 -5.20 5.47
C ASN A 102 -12.59 -4.95 3.94
N GLY A 103 -13.13 -5.92 3.20
CA GLY A 103 -13.28 -5.84 1.75
C GLY A 103 -14.26 -4.74 1.33
N ALA A 104 -13.92 -4.05 0.24
CA ALA A 104 -14.80 -3.06 -0.39
C ALA A 104 -16.02 -3.73 -1.01
N PRO A 105 -17.15 -3.01 -1.17
CA PRO A 105 -18.37 -3.53 -1.79
C PRO A 105 -18.26 -3.65 -3.32
N LEU A 106 -17.14 -4.20 -3.81
CA LEU A 106 -16.81 -4.29 -5.21
C LEU A 106 -16.20 -5.66 -5.49
N TYR A 107 -16.54 -6.18 -6.67
CA TYR A 107 -15.82 -7.28 -7.26
C TYR A 107 -14.32 -6.96 -7.34
N HIS A 108 -13.50 -7.87 -6.82
CA HIS A 108 -12.05 -7.72 -6.91
C HIS A 108 -11.38 -8.96 -7.49
N LEU A 109 -10.35 -8.72 -8.30
CA LEU A 109 -9.53 -9.78 -8.87
C LEU A 109 -8.39 -10.14 -7.92
N ASP A 110 -8.10 -11.44 -7.77
CA ASP A 110 -6.86 -11.88 -7.15
C ASP A 110 -5.68 -11.67 -8.12
N PRO A 111 -4.74 -10.75 -7.82
CA PRO A 111 -3.62 -10.47 -8.71
C PRO A 111 -2.56 -11.57 -8.71
N TYR A 112 -2.60 -12.53 -7.77
CA TYR A 112 -1.62 -13.60 -7.61
C TYR A 112 -2.05 -14.92 -8.26
N MET A 113 -3.30 -15.00 -8.75
CA MET A 113 -3.81 -16.20 -9.39
C MET A 113 -3.51 -16.22 -10.89
N PRO A 114 -3.06 -17.38 -11.44
CA PRO A 114 -2.75 -17.51 -12.87
C PRO A 114 -3.99 -17.43 -13.78
N ARG A 115 -5.19 -17.46 -13.20
CA ARG A 115 -6.47 -17.20 -13.89
C ARG A 115 -7.20 -16.08 -13.16
N PRO A 116 -8.01 -15.26 -13.86
CA PRO A 116 -8.84 -14.26 -13.20
C PRO A 116 -9.80 -14.96 -12.24
N VAL A 117 -9.53 -14.84 -10.94
CA VAL A 117 -10.47 -15.23 -9.87
C VAL A 117 -11.13 -13.94 -9.42
N ILE A 118 -12.46 -13.88 -9.58
CA ILE A 118 -13.29 -12.77 -9.12
C ILE A 118 -13.82 -13.14 -7.74
N HIS A 119 -13.56 -12.29 -6.76
CA HIS A 119 -14.13 -12.38 -5.43
C HIS A 119 -15.37 -11.49 -5.35
N GLU A 120 -16.43 -12.03 -4.74
CA GLU A 120 -17.65 -11.27 -4.42
C GLU A 120 -17.34 -10.22 -3.33
N PRO A 121 -18.14 -9.14 -3.26
CA PRO A 121 -18.14 -8.20 -2.13
C PRO A 121 -18.27 -8.92 -0.78
N ASN A 122 -17.37 -8.65 0.17
CA ASN A 122 -17.42 -9.21 1.51
C ASN A 122 -16.73 -8.33 2.56
N GLY A 123 -16.74 -8.78 3.82
CA GLY A 123 -16.09 -8.08 4.93
C GLY A 123 -16.83 -6.83 5.41
N LEU A 124 -16.19 -6.08 6.29
CA LEU A 124 -16.80 -4.99 7.07
C LEU A 124 -17.30 -3.82 6.21
N GLN A 125 -16.66 -3.43 5.09
CA GLN A 125 -17.17 -2.32 4.27
C GLN A 125 -18.44 -2.74 3.49
N SER A 126 -18.45 -3.97 2.98
CA SER A 126 -19.64 -4.53 2.33
C SER A 126 -20.81 -4.66 3.32
N LEU A 127 -20.53 -5.11 4.54
CA LEU A 127 -21.51 -5.12 5.63
C LEU A 127 -22.00 -3.72 5.99
N ASP A 128 -21.11 -2.72 6.02
CA ASP A 128 -21.48 -1.33 6.30
C ASP A 128 -22.42 -0.75 5.24
N GLU A 129 -22.16 -0.99 3.95
CA GLU A 129 -23.07 -0.57 2.89
C GLU A 129 -24.44 -1.25 3.03
N LEU A 130 -24.43 -2.58 3.20
CA LEU A 130 -25.66 -3.37 3.19
C LEU A 130 -26.54 -3.13 4.42
N VAL A 131 -25.96 -3.08 5.62
CA VAL A 131 -26.71 -2.94 6.89
C VAL A 131 -27.29 -1.52 7.06
N PHE A 132 -26.73 -0.52 6.39
CA PHE A 132 -27.23 0.86 6.42
C PHE A 132 -28.03 1.24 5.16
N SER A 133 -28.26 0.30 4.24
CA SER A 133 -29.10 0.53 3.06
C SER A 133 -30.60 0.40 3.38
N GLU A 134 -31.44 0.91 2.47
CA GLU A 134 -32.90 0.69 2.53
C GLU A 134 -33.28 -0.78 2.30
N GLU A 135 -32.39 -1.59 1.73
CA GLU A 135 -32.59 -3.00 1.36
C GLU A 135 -32.20 -3.97 2.50
N ALA A 136 -31.66 -3.47 3.62
CA ALA A 136 -31.26 -4.29 4.76
C ALA A 136 -32.39 -5.22 5.28
N PRO A 137 -33.67 -4.81 5.32
CA PRO A 137 -34.77 -5.68 5.70
C PRO A 137 -35.03 -6.83 4.71
N GLU A 138 -34.73 -6.68 3.43
CA GLU A 138 -34.87 -7.73 2.42
C GLU A 138 -33.68 -8.70 2.43
N GLU A 139 -32.50 -8.22 2.83
CA GLU A 139 -31.21 -8.91 2.70
C GLU A 139 -30.73 -9.61 3.99
N ARG A 140 -31.64 -9.91 4.94
CA ARG A 140 -31.27 -10.47 6.27
C ARG A 140 -30.37 -11.71 6.19
N GLU A 141 -30.73 -12.66 5.33
CA GLU A 141 -29.98 -13.92 5.14
C GLU A 141 -28.59 -13.65 4.56
N HIS A 142 -28.49 -12.70 3.62
CA HIS A 142 -27.21 -12.33 3.02
C HIS A 142 -26.30 -11.63 4.03
N ILE A 143 -26.84 -10.71 4.85
CA ILE A 143 -26.11 -10.07 5.94
C ILE A 143 -25.57 -11.13 6.92
N ALA A 144 -26.40 -12.09 7.34
CA ALA A 144 -25.97 -13.16 8.24
C ALA A 144 -24.87 -14.04 7.62
N SER A 145 -24.96 -14.36 6.32
CA SER A 145 -23.90 -15.06 5.58
C SER A 145 -22.58 -14.28 5.58
N LEU A 146 -22.62 -12.97 5.31
CA LEU A 146 -21.43 -12.12 5.33
C LEU A 146 -20.79 -12.02 6.72
N CYS A 147 -21.59 -12.01 7.78
CA CYS A 147 -21.09 -12.07 9.16
C CYS A 147 -20.42 -13.42 9.48
N GLU A 148 -20.97 -14.53 9.00
CA GLU A 148 -20.35 -15.87 9.14
C GLU A 148 -19.03 -15.94 8.36
N GLU A 149 -19.00 -15.40 7.14
CA GLU A 149 -17.78 -15.30 6.32
C GLU A 149 -16.70 -14.47 7.00
N LEU A 150 -17.04 -13.31 7.56
CA LEU A 150 -16.11 -12.46 8.34
C LEU A 150 -15.53 -13.22 9.54
N LYS A 151 -16.38 -13.94 10.27
CA LYS A 151 -15.97 -14.79 11.41
C LYS A 151 -15.01 -15.89 10.98
N GLY A 152 -15.32 -16.58 9.89
CA GLY A 152 -14.45 -17.60 9.31
C GLY A 152 -13.12 -17.02 8.82
N ALA A 153 -13.16 -15.90 8.10
CA ALA A 153 -11.98 -15.20 7.59
C ALA A 153 -11.05 -14.77 8.72
N TYR A 154 -11.59 -14.18 9.80
CA TYR A 154 -10.78 -13.79 10.94
C TYR A 154 -10.20 -15.00 11.68
N ALA A 155 -10.99 -16.05 11.92
CA ALA A 155 -10.53 -17.27 12.57
C ALA A 155 -9.35 -17.94 11.84
N ASN A 156 -9.33 -17.85 10.51
CA ASN A 156 -8.25 -18.40 9.68
C ASN A 156 -6.92 -17.68 9.89
N ILE A 157 -6.94 -16.35 10.08
CA ILE A 157 -5.70 -15.56 10.22
C ILE A 157 -5.33 -15.27 11.67
N GLN A 158 -6.26 -15.38 12.61
CA GLN A 158 -6.05 -14.92 13.99
C GLN A 158 -4.91 -15.67 14.68
N ARG A 159 -4.80 -16.98 14.48
CA ARG A 159 -3.70 -17.78 15.06
C ARG A 159 -2.35 -17.28 14.56
N ASP A 160 -2.25 -17.03 13.25
CA ASP A 160 -1.02 -16.59 12.62
C ASP A 160 -0.69 -15.14 13.04
N PHE A 161 -1.69 -14.25 13.09
CA PHE A 161 -1.56 -12.89 13.58
C PHE A 161 -1.05 -12.85 15.03
N LYS A 162 -1.67 -13.61 15.94
CA LYS A 162 -1.24 -13.71 17.34
C LYS A 162 0.13 -14.37 17.50
N GLY A 163 0.51 -15.22 16.56
CA GLY A 163 1.83 -15.88 16.50
C GLY A 163 2.92 -15.03 15.83
N HIS A 164 2.56 -14.02 15.05
CA HIS A 164 3.50 -13.25 14.24
C HIS A 164 4.55 -12.56 15.12
N PRO A 165 5.86 -12.75 14.88
CA PRO A 165 6.90 -11.96 15.53
C PRO A 165 6.71 -10.49 15.17
N MET A 166 6.80 -9.61 16.16
CA MET A 166 6.61 -8.18 15.92
C MET A 166 7.95 -7.46 16.03
N LEU A 167 8.31 -6.72 14.99
CA LEU A 167 9.50 -5.88 14.97
C LEU A 167 9.10 -4.41 15.17
N ASP A 168 9.90 -3.65 15.93
CA ASP A 168 9.62 -2.24 16.19
C ASP A 168 9.50 -1.43 14.88
N ARG A 169 10.40 -1.71 13.93
CA ARG A 169 10.37 -1.13 12.59
C ARG A 169 9.02 -1.31 11.89
N GLU A 170 8.43 -2.50 11.97
CA GLU A 170 7.15 -2.82 11.31
C GLU A 170 5.99 -2.06 11.96
N VAL A 171 6.05 -1.82 13.28
CA VAL A 171 5.08 -0.97 13.98
C VAL A 171 5.13 0.46 13.42
N PHE A 172 6.32 1.02 13.19
CA PHE A 172 6.45 2.36 12.59
C PHE A 172 6.01 2.40 11.13
N GLU A 173 6.37 1.40 10.32
CA GLU A 173 5.91 1.29 8.92
C GLU A 173 4.39 1.20 8.83
N ALA A 174 3.79 0.29 9.60
CA ALA A 174 2.35 0.09 9.66
C ALA A 174 1.62 1.35 10.15
N SER A 175 2.13 2.01 11.19
CA SER A 175 1.52 3.25 11.73
C SER A 175 1.54 4.39 10.72
N ARG A 176 2.65 4.54 9.98
CA ARG A 176 2.75 5.58 8.93
C ARG A 176 1.84 5.29 7.76
N LEU A 177 1.75 4.04 7.30
CA LEU A 177 0.78 3.64 6.28
C LEU A 177 -0.67 3.77 6.75
N GLN A 178 -0.92 3.59 8.04
CA GLN A 178 -2.25 3.80 8.62
C GLN A 178 -2.70 5.26 8.55
N LEU A 179 -1.79 6.23 8.72
CA LEU A 179 -2.12 7.64 8.52
C LEU A 179 -2.55 7.93 7.07
N VAL A 180 -1.91 7.27 6.09
CA VAL A 180 -2.32 7.33 4.68
C VAL A 180 -3.72 6.75 4.51
N ARG A 181 -3.97 5.54 5.02
CA ARG A 181 -5.27 4.85 4.93
C ARG A 181 -6.39 5.65 5.57
N LEU A 182 -6.15 6.17 6.77
CA LEU A 182 -7.11 6.99 7.51
C LEU A 182 -7.53 8.21 6.68
N PHE A 183 -6.56 8.89 6.07
CA PHE A 183 -6.85 10.08 5.28
C PHE A 183 -7.51 9.76 3.93
N THR A 184 -7.09 8.70 3.24
CA THR A 184 -7.59 8.40 1.90
C THR A 184 -8.88 7.60 1.90
N LEU A 185 -9.13 6.77 2.92
CA LEU A 185 -10.29 5.89 3.00
C LEU A 185 -11.24 6.21 4.17
N GLY A 186 -10.69 6.57 5.33
CA GLY A 186 -11.48 6.82 6.55
C GLY A 186 -12.28 8.10 6.47
N VAL A 187 -11.62 9.26 6.51
CA VAL A 187 -12.31 10.57 6.53
C VAL A 187 -13.03 10.91 5.22
N THR A 188 -12.75 10.17 4.13
CA THR A 188 -13.45 10.30 2.84
C THR A 188 -14.75 9.50 2.79
N GLY A 189 -15.02 8.64 3.77
CA GLY A 189 -16.20 7.77 3.82
C GLY A 189 -16.08 6.50 2.97
N PHE A 190 -14.96 6.29 2.28
CA PHE A 190 -14.77 5.09 1.46
C PHE A 190 -14.84 3.80 2.28
N ASP A 191 -14.28 3.81 3.49
CA ASP A 191 -14.32 2.65 4.41
C ASP A 191 -15.70 2.39 5.03
N THR A 192 -16.59 3.40 5.03
CA THR A 192 -17.93 3.39 5.67
C THR A 192 -18.97 3.97 4.71
N PRO A 193 -19.17 3.37 3.52
CA PRO A 193 -19.99 3.95 2.47
C PRO A 193 -21.47 4.05 2.85
N GLY A 194 -21.96 3.19 3.74
CA GLY A 194 -23.36 3.22 4.20
C GLY A 194 -23.56 4.11 5.42
N SER A 195 -22.75 3.91 6.46
CA SER A 195 -22.96 4.60 7.75
C SER A 195 -22.36 6.01 7.84
N LEU A 196 -21.38 6.33 6.98
CA LEU A 196 -20.56 7.54 7.05
C LEU A 196 -19.83 7.75 8.40
N ASN A 197 -19.60 6.67 9.16
CA ASN A 197 -18.93 6.70 10.47
C ASN A 197 -17.40 6.89 10.39
N GLY A 198 -16.85 7.16 9.20
CA GLY A 198 -15.42 7.27 8.95
C GLY A 198 -14.66 8.23 9.88
N LEU A 199 -15.29 9.31 10.36
CA LEU A 199 -14.66 10.23 11.33
C LEU A 199 -14.47 9.59 12.71
N ALA A 200 -15.48 8.86 13.21
CA ALA A 200 -15.43 8.17 14.50
C ALA A 200 -14.40 7.03 14.47
N GLU A 201 -14.35 6.29 13.35
CA GLU A 201 -13.37 5.22 13.13
C GLU A 201 -11.94 5.75 13.00
N SER A 202 -11.75 6.86 12.27
CA SER A 202 -10.47 7.56 12.16
C SER A 202 -9.97 8.00 13.54
N ARG A 203 -10.87 8.49 14.40
CA ARG A 203 -10.54 8.88 15.77
C ARG A 203 -10.07 7.68 16.59
N ARG A 204 -10.78 6.55 16.53
CA ARG A 204 -10.38 5.33 17.25
C ARG A 204 -9.02 4.80 16.77
N SER A 205 -8.76 4.86 15.46
CA SER A 205 -7.48 4.48 14.90
C SER A 205 -6.34 5.37 15.44
N LEU A 206 -6.52 6.70 15.47
CA LEU A 206 -5.52 7.62 16.03
C LEU A 206 -5.30 7.43 17.54
N GLN A 207 -6.36 7.13 18.30
CA GLN A 207 -6.25 6.81 19.73
C GLN A 207 -5.37 5.57 19.93
N SER A 208 -5.62 4.49 19.18
CA SER A 208 -4.79 3.28 19.22
C SER A 208 -3.34 3.57 18.83
N LEU A 209 -3.10 4.35 17.77
CA LEU A 209 -1.73 4.72 17.39
C LEU A 209 -1.05 5.58 18.48
N GLN A 210 -1.75 6.52 19.10
CA GLN A 210 -1.22 7.35 20.18
C GLN A 210 -0.84 6.49 21.40
N GLU A 211 -1.69 5.55 21.81
CA GLU A 211 -1.43 4.61 22.90
C GLU A 211 -0.14 3.81 22.66
N ILE A 212 0.08 3.32 21.43
CA ILE A 212 1.30 2.59 21.05
C ILE A 212 2.51 3.52 21.00
N MET A 213 2.41 4.69 20.35
CA MET A 213 3.51 5.64 20.22
C MET A 213 3.96 6.19 21.59
N ALA A 214 3.05 6.32 22.56
CA ALA A 214 3.40 6.72 23.92
C ALA A 214 4.34 5.72 24.64
N ILE A 215 4.35 4.45 24.24
CA ILE A 215 5.31 3.46 24.75
C ILE A 215 6.71 3.75 24.22
N TYR A 216 6.82 4.06 22.93
CA TYR A 216 8.08 4.45 22.28
C TYR A 216 8.60 5.80 22.78
N ILE A 217 7.73 6.80 22.91
CA ILE A 217 8.10 8.14 23.40
C ILE A 217 8.75 8.06 24.80
N ARG A 218 8.30 7.15 25.66
CA ARG A 218 8.89 6.93 27.00
C ARG A 218 10.32 6.40 26.98
N GLN A 219 10.81 5.89 25.85
CA GLN A 219 12.18 5.38 25.69
C GLN A 219 13.14 6.41 25.13
N LEU A 220 12.63 7.57 24.70
CA LEU A 220 13.48 8.63 24.18
C LEU A 220 14.46 9.12 25.25
N GLN A 221 15.71 9.32 24.82
CA GLN A 221 16.71 10.02 25.61
C GLN A 221 16.35 11.51 25.74
N ASP A 222 17.02 12.24 26.64
CA ASP A 222 16.72 13.64 26.93
C ASP A 222 16.66 14.52 25.67
N GLU A 223 17.55 14.27 24.71
CA GLU A 223 17.63 14.99 23.42
C GLU A 223 16.39 14.78 22.53
N GLY A 224 15.68 13.64 22.69
CA GLY A 224 14.49 13.31 21.91
C GLY A 224 13.17 13.68 22.59
N LYS A 225 13.18 14.12 23.86
CA LYS A 225 11.93 14.34 24.63
C LYS A 225 11.03 15.43 24.03
N GLU A 226 11.61 16.51 23.50
CA GLU A 226 10.84 17.58 22.86
C GLU A 226 10.08 17.06 21.62
N LEU A 227 10.74 16.24 20.80
CA LEU A 227 10.10 15.57 19.66
C LEU A 227 8.95 14.66 20.11
N GLY A 228 9.15 13.88 21.17
CA GLY A 228 8.09 13.03 21.73
C GLY A 228 6.86 13.83 22.17
N VAL A 229 7.07 14.98 22.81
CA VAL A 229 5.99 15.91 23.21
C VAL A 229 5.28 16.49 21.98
N GLU A 230 6.02 16.83 20.93
CA GLU A 230 5.43 17.36 19.70
C GLU A 230 4.56 16.32 18.98
N VAL A 231 5.03 15.09 18.84
CA VAL A 231 4.28 13.98 18.22
C VAL A 231 3.01 13.68 19.03
N ASP A 232 3.10 13.61 20.36
CA ASP A 232 1.93 13.39 21.22
C ASP A 232 0.91 14.52 21.09
N ARG A 233 1.38 15.79 21.05
CA ARG A 233 0.53 16.96 20.82
C ARG A 233 -0.18 16.90 19.47
N LEU A 234 0.48 16.42 18.42
CA LEU A 234 -0.12 16.24 17.11
C LEU A 234 -1.23 15.17 17.14
N PHE A 235 -1.02 14.03 17.81
CA PHE A 235 -2.05 13.02 18.01
C PHE A 235 -3.25 13.59 18.76
N SER A 236 -3.03 14.20 19.92
CA SER A 236 -4.10 14.82 20.72
C SER A 236 -4.84 15.93 19.95
N GLY A 237 -4.12 16.71 19.13
CA GLY A 237 -4.70 17.71 18.26
C GLY A 237 -5.62 17.11 17.20
N ALA A 238 -5.17 16.04 16.53
CA ALA A 238 -5.91 15.33 15.50
C ALA A 238 -7.18 14.67 16.06
N ILE A 239 -7.04 13.95 17.19
CA ILE A 239 -8.15 13.31 17.90
C ILE A 239 -9.16 14.37 18.33
N GLY A 240 -8.71 15.46 18.97
CA GLY A 240 -9.59 16.54 19.39
C GLY A 240 -10.25 17.28 18.25
N TYR A 241 -9.64 17.33 17.06
CA TYR A 241 -10.27 17.89 15.87
C TYR A 241 -11.41 17.01 15.38
N LEU A 242 -11.21 15.69 15.27
CA LEU A 242 -12.26 14.73 14.92
C LEU A 242 -13.42 14.68 15.93
N GLU A 243 -13.15 14.99 17.20
CA GLU A 243 -14.20 15.06 18.23
C GLU A 243 -15.07 16.31 18.12
N ARG A 244 -14.49 17.45 17.76
CA ARG A 244 -15.20 18.73 17.66
C ARG A 244 -15.88 18.91 16.30
N GLU A 245 -15.18 18.57 15.23
CA GLU A 245 -15.66 18.66 13.86
C GLU A 245 -16.12 17.27 13.42
N ASN A 246 -17.26 16.81 13.95
CA ASN A 246 -17.73 15.43 13.75
C ASN A 246 -18.83 15.30 12.68
N ASP A 247 -19.17 16.38 11.98
CA ASP A 247 -20.08 16.35 10.84
C ASP A 247 -19.32 15.99 9.56
N PHE A 248 -19.72 14.90 8.91
CA PHE A 248 -19.04 14.37 7.73
C PHE A 248 -19.00 15.36 6.55
N ASN A 249 -20.05 16.15 6.35
CA ASN A 249 -20.18 17.04 5.20
C ASN A 249 -19.38 18.34 5.38
N SER A 250 -19.33 18.89 6.60
CA SER A 250 -18.61 20.12 6.89
C SER A 250 -17.16 19.90 7.36
N PHE A 251 -16.71 18.67 7.57
CA PHE A 251 -15.35 18.36 8.00
C PHE A 251 -14.29 18.88 7.00
N ASP A 252 -13.41 19.79 7.45
CA ASP A 252 -12.32 20.34 6.64
C ASP A 252 -11.16 19.35 6.55
N ARG A 253 -11.26 18.45 5.57
CA ARG A 253 -10.27 17.41 5.26
C ARG A 253 -8.92 18.00 4.90
N LEU A 254 -8.87 19.16 4.23
CA LEU A 254 -7.61 19.78 3.82
C LEU A 254 -6.87 20.37 5.02
N TYR A 255 -7.60 21.05 5.92
CA TYR A 255 -7.03 21.50 7.19
C TYR A 255 -6.55 20.30 8.00
N PHE A 256 -7.37 19.25 8.14
CA PHE A 256 -7.01 18.04 8.88
C PHE A 256 -5.72 17.39 8.35
N LEU A 257 -5.60 17.28 7.03
CA LEU A 257 -4.39 16.79 6.37
C LEU A 257 -3.15 17.61 6.73
N LYS A 258 -3.22 18.92 6.49
CA LYS A 258 -2.06 19.83 6.61
C LYS A 258 -1.66 20.10 8.05
N ALA A 259 -2.64 20.17 8.95
CA ALA A 259 -2.40 20.49 10.36
C ALA A 259 -2.00 19.26 11.19
N PHE A 260 -2.41 18.06 10.79
CA PHE A 260 -2.24 16.86 11.61
C PHE A 260 -1.65 15.67 10.86
N ILE A 261 -2.28 15.18 9.79
CA ILE A 261 -1.89 13.91 9.17
C ILE A 261 -0.49 13.97 8.57
N ASP A 262 -0.20 14.99 7.77
CA ASP A 262 1.12 15.13 7.11
C ASP A 262 2.24 15.43 8.13
N PRO A 263 2.05 16.34 9.12
CA PRO A 263 2.99 16.49 10.23
C PRO A 263 3.19 15.20 11.06
N LEU A 264 2.13 14.44 11.35
CA LEU A 264 2.25 13.15 12.05
C LEU A 264 3.04 12.15 11.22
N PHE A 265 2.81 12.07 9.90
CA PHE A 265 3.51 11.14 9.02
C PHE A 265 5.02 11.36 9.03
N GLY A 266 5.47 12.61 8.99
CA GLY A 266 6.88 12.99 9.14
C GLY A 266 7.39 12.85 10.59
N GLY A 267 6.57 13.21 11.58
CA GLY A 267 6.92 13.11 13.00
C GLY A 267 7.15 11.67 13.46
N LEU A 268 6.40 10.70 12.93
CA LEU A 268 6.64 9.28 13.18
C LEU A 268 7.95 8.78 12.59
N LEU A 269 8.41 9.33 11.45
CA LEU A 269 9.73 9.03 10.91
C LEU A 269 10.84 9.57 11.81
N ASP A 270 10.69 10.80 12.31
CA ASP A 270 11.65 11.38 13.24
C ASP A 270 11.71 10.62 14.55
N LEU A 271 10.54 10.24 15.09
CA LEU A 271 10.43 9.43 16.29
C LEU A 271 11.16 8.10 16.10
N HIS A 272 10.95 7.42 14.97
CA HIS A 272 11.63 6.17 14.65
C HIS A 272 13.16 6.33 14.63
N ARG A 273 13.67 7.38 13.97
CA ARG A 273 15.11 7.66 13.88
C ARG A 273 15.72 8.03 15.23
N ALA A 274 15.01 8.82 16.05
CA ALA A 274 15.47 9.24 17.37
C ALA A 274 15.60 8.06 18.36
N LEU A 275 14.89 6.96 18.10
CA LEU A 275 15.00 5.72 18.87
C LEU A 275 16.16 4.83 18.42
N HIS A 276 16.86 5.19 17.33
CA HIS A 276 17.94 4.41 16.74
C HIS A 276 17.54 2.97 16.39
N LEU A 277 16.29 2.78 15.98
CA LEU A 277 15.77 1.52 15.48
C LEU A 277 16.07 1.38 13.97
N GLU A 278 16.26 0.14 13.51
CA GLU A 278 16.56 -0.11 12.11
C GLU A 278 15.40 0.25 11.18
N THR A 279 15.72 0.77 10.00
CA THR A 279 14.76 1.05 8.93
C THR A 279 14.69 -0.08 7.91
N VAL A 280 13.67 -0.06 7.03
CA VAL A 280 13.51 -1.12 6.00
C VAL A 280 14.73 -1.21 5.08
N TYR A 281 15.37 -0.07 4.82
CA TYR A 281 16.55 0.00 3.96
C TYR A 281 17.82 -0.57 4.60
N GLU A 282 17.82 -0.78 5.91
CA GLU A 282 18.92 -1.43 6.64
C GLU A 282 18.72 -2.94 6.74
N THR A 283 17.49 -3.42 6.55
CA THR A 283 17.14 -4.85 6.71
C THR A 283 16.97 -5.57 5.38
N THR A 284 16.68 -4.87 4.29
CA THR A 284 16.48 -5.48 2.98
C THR A 284 16.96 -4.61 1.82
N ASN A 285 17.43 -5.26 0.76
CA ASN A 285 17.75 -4.64 -0.52
C ASN A 285 16.59 -4.74 -1.52
N LEU A 286 15.43 -5.27 -1.10
CA LEU A 286 14.25 -5.33 -1.95
C LEU A 286 13.72 -3.93 -2.20
N GLU A 287 13.33 -3.66 -3.45
CA GLU A 287 12.71 -2.41 -3.84
C GLU A 287 11.39 -2.25 -3.06
N GLN A 288 11.17 -1.09 -2.45
CA GLN A 288 9.98 -0.77 -1.67
C GLN A 288 8.96 -0.02 -2.54
N SER A 289 7.66 -0.20 -2.31
CA SER A 289 6.61 0.49 -3.06
C SER A 289 6.58 1.99 -2.83
N TRP A 290 7.00 2.42 -1.64
CA TRP A 290 7.06 3.81 -1.25
C TRP A 290 8.42 4.16 -0.62
N ASN A 291 8.77 5.44 -0.64
CA ASN A 291 9.96 5.95 0.00
C ASN A 291 9.73 6.06 1.52
N TYR A 292 10.30 5.14 2.29
CA TYR A 292 10.22 5.20 3.75
C TYR A 292 10.83 6.49 4.32
N ASN A 293 11.82 7.09 3.65
CA ASN A 293 12.44 8.32 4.12
C ASN A 293 11.67 9.60 3.77
N SER A 294 10.59 9.50 2.97
CA SER A 294 9.72 10.63 2.66
C SER A 294 9.06 11.14 3.95
N ARG A 295 8.93 12.47 4.07
CA ARG A 295 8.28 13.13 5.21
C ARG A 295 6.84 13.54 4.93
N SER A 296 6.42 13.52 3.66
CA SER A 296 5.08 13.87 3.23
C SER A 296 4.55 12.88 2.20
N ILE A 297 3.26 12.55 2.29
CA ILE A 297 2.60 11.72 1.26
C ILE A 297 2.53 12.39 -0.12
N PHE A 298 2.93 13.66 -0.21
CA PHE A 298 3.02 14.46 -1.43
C PHE A 298 4.47 14.74 -1.87
N ASP A 299 5.48 14.17 -1.21
CA ASP A 299 6.86 14.28 -1.68
C ASP A 299 6.98 13.67 -3.08
N GLU A 300 7.77 14.29 -3.96
CA GLU A 300 7.92 13.88 -5.36
C GLU A 300 8.47 12.45 -5.52
N ASP A 301 9.13 11.92 -4.49
CA ASP A 301 9.68 10.58 -4.45
C ASP A 301 8.89 9.60 -3.55
N PHE A 302 7.71 10.00 -3.06
CA PHE A 302 6.91 9.17 -2.14
C PHE A 302 6.58 7.80 -2.75
N LEU A 303 6.07 7.75 -3.99
CA LEU A 303 5.87 6.49 -4.70
C LEU A 303 7.10 6.13 -5.54
N ASN A 304 7.53 4.88 -5.45
CA ASN A 304 8.75 4.43 -6.09
C ASN A 304 8.48 3.76 -7.45
N PRO A 305 8.78 4.43 -8.58
CA PRO A 305 8.47 3.88 -9.90
C PRO A 305 9.20 2.57 -10.22
N TYR A 306 10.37 2.30 -9.60
CA TYR A 306 11.09 1.03 -9.80
C TYR A 306 10.30 -0.17 -9.26
N TYR A 307 9.57 0.01 -8.15
CA TYR A 307 8.74 -1.05 -7.59
C TYR A 307 7.58 -1.42 -8.50
N TYR A 308 6.88 -0.42 -9.06
CA TYR A 308 5.68 -0.64 -9.87
C TYR A 308 6.00 -1.12 -11.29
N THR A 309 7.10 -0.62 -11.88
CA THR A 309 7.54 -1.06 -13.22
C THR A 309 8.33 -2.35 -13.22
N LYS A 310 8.83 -2.80 -12.05
CA LYS A 310 9.77 -3.93 -11.90
C LYS A 310 11.06 -3.75 -12.69
N VAL A 311 11.41 -2.52 -13.06
CA VAL A 311 12.69 -2.17 -13.67
C VAL A 311 13.77 -2.26 -12.60
N VAL A 312 14.92 -2.82 -12.96
CA VAL A 312 16.08 -2.92 -12.06
C VAL A 312 16.94 -1.66 -12.19
N ARG A 313 17.32 -1.08 -11.05
CA ARG A 313 18.24 0.07 -10.98
C ARG A 313 19.58 -0.25 -11.63
N SER A 314 20.16 0.72 -12.33
CA SER A 314 21.44 0.58 -13.03
C SER A 314 22.25 1.88 -12.99
N PRO A 315 23.59 1.82 -12.94
CA PRO A 315 24.43 3.01 -13.11
C PRO A 315 24.20 3.75 -14.44
N ASN A 316 23.59 3.09 -15.44
CA ASN A 316 23.27 3.66 -16.74
C ASN A 316 21.83 4.15 -16.88
N ASP A 317 21.06 4.27 -15.78
CA ASP A 317 19.65 4.67 -15.78
C ASP A 317 19.41 5.95 -16.59
N GLU A 318 20.26 6.96 -16.41
CA GLU A 318 20.15 8.23 -17.13
C GLU A 318 20.31 8.05 -18.65
N LYS A 319 21.30 7.28 -19.10
CA LYS A 319 21.53 7.01 -20.53
C LYS A 319 20.35 6.24 -21.14
N ARG A 320 19.82 5.26 -20.42
CA ARG A 320 18.67 4.46 -20.87
C ARG A 320 17.39 5.31 -20.93
N LYS A 321 17.18 6.20 -19.95
CA LYS A 321 16.09 7.20 -19.97
C LYS A 321 16.19 8.12 -21.18
N LEU A 322 17.37 8.68 -21.47
CA LEU A 322 17.59 9.55 -22.64
C LEU A 322 17.39 8.80 -23.97
N LEU A 323 17.85 7.55 -24.05
CA LEU A 323 17.57 6.69 -25.20
C LEU A 323 16.06 6.44 -25.34
N GLY A 324 15.36 6.16 -24.24
CA GLY A 324 13.91 6.01 -24.19
C GLY A 324 13.17 7.24 -24.68
N GLN A 325 13.58 8.42 -24.20
CA GLN A 325 13.05 9.69 -24.65
C GLN A 325 13.22 9.82 -26.16
N ARG A 326 14.41 9.56 -26.69
CA ARG A 326 14.64 9.63 -28.14
C ARG A 326 13.74 8.66 -28.92
N LEU A 327 13.59 7.42 -28.45
CA LEU A 327 12.73 6.40 -29.05
C LEU A 327 11.24 6.80 -29.00
N PHE A 328 10.80 7.49 -27.95
CA PHE A 328 9.43 7.97 -27.81
C PHE A 328 9.01 8.93 -28.95
N TYR A 329 9.95 9.70 -29.49
CA TYR A 329 9.74 10.60 -30.63
C TYR A 329 10.14 10.00 -31.98
N GLU A 330 10.65 8.75 -32.02
CA GLU A 330 11.20 8.15 -33.24
C GLU A 330 10.11 7.62 -34.16
N THR A 331 9.94 8.24 -35.34
CA THR A 331 8.90 7.83 -36.29
C THR A 331 9.23 6.51 -36.98
N ARG A 332 10.51 6.14 -37.07
CA ARG A 332 10.96 4.84 -37.62
C ARG A 332 10.48 3.66 -36.80
N LEU A 333 9.87 3.85 -35.62
CA LEU A 333 9.16 2.78 -34.92
C LEU A 333 7.84 2.39 -35.61
N SER A 334 7.24 3.27 -36.42
CA SER A 334 6.05 2.96 -37.21
C SER A 334 6.39 2.38 -38.59
N GLY A 335 5.47 1.60 -39.17
CA GLY A 335 5.64 0.94 -40.46
C GLY A 335 5.80 1.92 -41.62
N ASN A 336 4.99 2.98 -41.64
CA ASN A 336 5.06 4.04 -42.65
C ASN A 336 6.04 5.18 -42.28
N GLN A 337 6.69 5.10 -41.12
CA GLN A 337 7.67 6.07 -40.63
C GLN A 337 7.13 7.50 -40.42
N THR A 338 5.82 7.65 -40.20
CA THR A 338 5.17 8.96 -40.01
C THR A 338 4.68 9.21 -38.59
N ARG A 339 4.69 8.18 -37.72
CA ARG A 339 4.15 8.26 -36.37
C ARG A 339 5.14 7.76 -35.33
N SER A 340 5.11 8.39 -34.15
CA SER A 340 5.81 7.97 -32.93
C SER A 340 4.83 7.97 -31.76
N CYS A 341 5.29 7.59 -30.56
CA CYS A 341 4.46 7.65 -29.36
C CYS A 341 4.00 9.11 -29.09
N ALA A 342 4.90 10.06 -29.33
CA ALA A 342 4.63 11.49 -29.21
C ALA A 342 3.54 12.02 -30.16
N SER A 343 3.18 11.30 -31.23
CA SER A 343 2.07 11.70 -32.11
C SER A 343 0.70 11.63 -31.44
N CYS A 344 0.56 10.88 -30.34
CA CYS A 344 -0.67 10.76 -29.56
C CYS A 344 -0.51 11.22 -28.10
N HIS A 345 0.72 11.37 -27.63
CA HIS A 345 1.03 11.70 -26.24
C HIS A 345 1.86 12.98 -26.19
N HIS A 346 1.19 14.12 -26.30
CA HIS A 346 1.83 15.44 -26.38
C HIS A 346 2.17 15.99 -24.99
N PRO A 347 3.43 16.37 -24.69
CA PRO A 347 3.82 16.87 -23.38
C PRO A 347 3.02 18.10 -22.90
N ASP A 348 2.68 19.01 -23.81
CA ASP A 348 1.88 20.23 -23.54
C ASP A 348 0.40 19.93 -23.20
N LYS A 349 -0.04 18.68 -23.38
CA LYS A 349 -1.38 18.20 -23.04
C LYS A 349 -1.33 17.08 -21.99
N ALA A 350 -0.38 17.17 -21.06
CA ALA A 350 -0.15 16.14 -20.04
C ALA A 350 0.01 14.73 -20.66
N PHE A 351 0.72 14.65 -21.79
CA PHE A 351 0.91 13.41 -22.54
C PHE A 351 -0.40 12.74 -23.01
N THR A 352 -1.43 13.53 -23.30
CA THR A 352 -2.60 13.14 -24.10
C THR A 352 -2.53 13.76 -25.50
N ASP A 353 -3.51 13.51 -26.36
CA ASP A 353 -3.67 14.23 -27.63
C ASP A 353 -4.74 15.35 -27.57
N GLY A 354 -5.59 15.35 -26.55
CA GLY A 354 -6.75 16.23 -26.43
C GLY A 354 -7.87 15.93 -27.44
N MET A 355 -7.94 14.71 -27.98
CA MET A 355 -8.94 14.30 -28.96
C MET A 355 -9.95 13.32 -28.33
N ALA A 356 -11.18 13.28 -28.84
CA ALA A 356 -12.16 12.27 -28.42
C ALA A 356 -11.75 10.84 -28.82
N LYS A 357 -11.04 10.71 -29.93
CA LYS A 357 -10.40 9.49 -30.44
C LYS A 357 -9.11 9.88 -31.14
N SER A 358 -8.01 9.16 -30.88
CA SER A 358 -6.73 9.49 -31.49
C SER A 358 -6.73 9.20 -32.98
N ALA A 359 -5.99 9.99 -33.75
CA ALA A 359 -5.80 9.73 -35.18
C ALA A 359 -5.10 8.37 -35.41
N GLY A 360 -5.58 7.65 -36.43
CA GLY A 360 -4.98 6.43 -36.93
C GLY A 360 -3.75 6.72 -37.81
N ASN A 361 -3.16 5.66 -38.35
CA ASN A 361 -1.93 5.77 -39.17
C ASN A 361 -2.18 6.15 -40.62
N LYS A 362 -3.44 6.09 -41.05
CA LYS A 362 -3.91 6.61 -42.32
C LYS A 362 -4.81 7.80 -42.06
N GLN A 363 -4.78 8.73 -43.01
CA GLN A 363 -5.63 9.92 -42.96
C GLN A 363 -7.12 9.53 -42.90
N GLY A 364 -7.85 10.10 -41.94
CA GLY A 364 -9.27 9.85 -41.74
C GLY A 364 -9.60 8.59 -40.91
N GLU A 365 -8.60 7.77 -40.56
CA GLU A 365 -8.79 6.68 -39.61
C GLU A 365 -8.61 7.17 -38.16
N PHE A 366 -9.29 6.52 -37.22
CA PHE A 366 -9.18 6.78 -35.79
C PHE A 366 -9.12 5.46 -35.02
N VAL A 367 -8.38 5.45 -33.91
CA VAL A 367 -8.47 4.37 -32.92
C VAL A 367 -9.76 4.47 -32.12
N ASP A 368 -10.08 3.45 -31.33
CA ASP A 368 -11.41 3.33 -30.74
C ASP A 368 -11.61 4.23 -29.50
N ARG A 369 -10.54 4.74 -28.90
CA ARG A 369 -10.52 5.57 -27.69
C ARG A 369 -9.48 6.70 -27.81
N ASN A 370 -9.59 7.71 -26.95
CA ASN A 370 -8.55 8.72 -26.82
C ASN A 370 -7.28 8.15 -26.16
N ALA A 371 -6.14 8.80 -26.41
CA ALA A 371 -4.90 8.53 -25.71
C ALA A 371 -5.05 8.91 -24.22
N PRO A 372 -4.84 7.97 -23.28
CA PRO A 372 -4.78 8.30 -21.86
C PRO A 372 -3.52 9.13 -21.57
N SER A 373 -3.54 9.88 -20.47
CA SER A 373 -2.35 10.58 -19.97
C SER A 373 -1.25 9.56 -19.64
N LEU A 374 0.00 9.93 -19.92
CA LEU A 374 1.17 9.17 -19.45
C LEU A 374 1.74 9.70 -18.14
N ILE A 375 1.27 10.85 -17.65
CA ILE A 375 1.66 11.36 -16.33
C ILE A 375 1.20 10.36 -15.27
N ASN A 376 2.13 9.93 -14.41
CA ASN A 376 1.92 8.96 -13.34
C ASN A 376 1.48 7.56 -13.80
N ALA A 377 1.47 7.28 -15.12
CA ALA A 377 0.98 6.01 -15.66
C ALA A 377 1.80 4.78 -15.21
N VAL A 378 3.04 4.99 -14.77
CA VAL A 378 3.92 3.94 -14.23
C VAL A 378 3.43 3.35 -12.90
N PHE A 379 2.50 4.02 -12.21
CA PHE A 379 1.89 3.51 -10.98
C PHE A 379 0.60 2.72 -11.23
N SER A 380 0.12 2.66 -12.48
CA SER A 380 -1.09 1.93 -12.84
C SER A 380 -0.88 0.41 -12.77
N MET A 381 -1.86 -0.32 -12.23
CA MET A 381 -1.83 -1.79 -12.18
C MET A 381 -2.12 -2.47 -13.53
N ARG A 382 -2.75 -1.74 -14.44
CA ARG A 382 -3.19 -2.17 -15.77
C ARG A 382 -3.08 -1.01 -16.76
N PHE A 383 -2.88 -1.32 -18.04
CA PHE A 383 -2.82 -0.37 -19.13
C PHE A 383 -3.99 -0.57 -20.12
N PHE A 384 -4.25 0.46 -20.94
CA PHE A 384 -5.48 0.70 -21.70
C PHE A 384 -6.71 1.02 -20.85
N TRP A 385 -7.68 1.70 -21.49
CA TRP A 385 -9.00 2.00 -20.90
C TRP A 385 -9.81 0.75 -20.53
N ASP A 386 -9.61 -0.36 -21.23
CA ASP A 386 -10.24 -1.65 -20.96
C ASP A 386 -9.38 -2.55 -20.05
N MET A 387 -8.28 -2.02 -19.50
CA MET A 387 -7.38 -2.69 -18.56
C MET A 387 -6.77 -4.01 -19.07
N ARG A 388 -6.77 -4.25 -20.39
CA ARG A 388 -6.36 -5.55 -20.98
C ARG A 388 -4.87 -5.84 -20.90
N ALA A 389 -4.02 -4.82 -20.74
CA ALA A 389 -2.57 -4.98 -20.69
C ALA A 389 -2.06 -4.97 -19.24
N PHE A 390 -1.25 -5.96 -18.91
CA PHE A 390 -0.78 -6.19 -17.53
C PHE A 390 0.58 -5.52 -17.31
N ARG A 391 1.37 -5.42 -18.38
CA ARG A 391 2.71 -4.83 -18.38
C ARG A 391 2.83 -3.77 -19.47
N PHE A 392 3.79 -2.87 -19.29
CA PHE A 392 4.12 -1.89 -20.31
C PHE A 392 4.59 -2.57 -21.63
N GLU A 393 5.31 -3.70 -21.53
CA GLU A 393 5.69 -4.49 -22.70
C GLU A 393 4.49 -4.93 -23.55
N ASP A 394 3.37 -5.30 -22.91
CA ASP A 394 2.16 -5.77 -23.56
C ASP A 394 1.46 -4.60 -24.27
N GLN A 395 1.39 -3.46 -23.59
CA GLN A 395 0.89 -2.20 -24.15
C GLN A 395 1.65 -1.84 -25.44
N MET A 396 2.99 -1.85 -25.38
CA MET A 396 3.85 -1.51 -26.50
C MET A 396 3.67 -2.50 -27.66
N GLU A 397 3.60 -3.80 -27.38
CA GLU A 397 3.38 -4.83 -28.41
C GLU A 397 2.06 -4.62 -29.14
N HIS A 398 0.97 -4.32 -28.42
CA HIS A 398 -0.34 -4.04 -29.01
C HIS A 398 -0.29 -2.83 -29.95
N VAL A 399 0.41 -1.74 -29.56
CA VAL A 399 0.57 -0.54 -30.41
C VAL A 399 1.40 -0.85 -31.67
N ILE A 400 2.48 -1.63 -31.53
CA ILE A 400 3.38 -2.00 -32.63
C ILE A 400 2.63 -2.76 -33.73
N ILE A 401 1.83 -3.76 -33.35
CA ILE A 401 1.14 -4.64 -34.31
C ILE A 401 -0.21 -4.08 -34.80
N SER A 402 -0.79 -3.11 -34.07
CA SER A 402 -2.09 -2.52 -34.40
C SER A 402 -2.07 -1.87 -35.78
N HIS A 403 -2.96 -2.32 -36.67
CA HIS A 403 -3.07 -1.83 -38.04
C HIS A 403 -3.49 -0.34 -38.12
N LYS A 404 -4.13 0.19 -37.07
CA LYS A 404 -4.51 1.60 -36.93
C LYS A 404 -3.42 2.46 -36.30
N GLU A 405 -2.38 1.84 -35.73
CA GLU A 405 -1.31 2.51 -34.98
C GLU A 405 0.03 2.33 -35.70
N PHE A 406 0.99 1.59 -35.16
CA PHE A 406 2.30 1.51 -35.81
C PHE A 406 2.29 0.60 -37.03
N ASN A 407 1.38 -0.38 -37.11
CA ASN A 407 1.23 -1.31 -38.23
C ASN A 407 2.57 -1.87 -38.74
N THR A 408 3.35 -2.45 -37.83
CA THR A 408 4.66 -3.01 -38.13
C THR A 408 5.01 -4.20 -37.24
N SER A 409 6.25 -4.68 -37.31
CA SER A 409 6.78 -5.75 -36.47
C SER A 409 8.08 -5.34 -35.81
N TYR A 410 8.44 -5.99 -34.70
CA TYR A 410 9.74 -5.80 -34.05
C TYR A 410 10.91 -6.04 -35.01
N GLU A 411 10.81 -7.03 -35.90
CA GLU A 411 11.85 -7.30 -36.90
C GLU A 411 12.08 -6.11 -37.83
N ALA A 412 10.99 -5.51 -38.34
CA ALA A 412 11.07 -4.33 -39.20
C ALA A 412 11.61 -3.10 -38.46
N ILE A 413 11.21 -2.90 -37.20
CA ILE A 413 11.75 -1.85 -36.32
C ILE A 413 13.26 -2.04 -36.15
N PHE A 414 13.70 -3.22 -35.72
CA PHE A 414 15.12 -3.47 -35.44
C PHE A 414 15.96 -3.41 -36.70
N ARG A 415 15.44 -3.79 -37.87
CA ARG A 415 16.14 -3.59 -39.14
C ARG A 415 16.43 -2.11 -39.41
N LYS A 416 15.45 -1.23 -39.16
CA LYS A 416 15.62 0.22 -39.30
C LYS A 416 16.62 0.78 -38.29
N LEU A 417 16.47 0.44 -37.01
CA LEU A 417 17.33 0.96 -35.94
C LEU A 417 18.78 0.44 -36.04
N ARG A 418 18.97 -0.83 -36.43
CA ARG A 418 20.32 -1.40 -36.63
C ARG A 418 21.01 -0.89 -37.89
N ALA A 419 20.31 -0.24 -38.81
CA ALA A 419 20.94 0.42 -39.96
C ALA A 419 21.44 1.84 -39.63
N ASP A 420 21.11 2.37 -38.45
CA ASP A 420 21.49 3.70 -37.99
C ASP A 420 22.67 3.60 -37.00
N GLU A 421 23.82 4.16 -37.38
CA GLU A 421 25.06 4.12 -36.57
C GLU A 421 24.89 4.82 -35.22
N GLU A 422 24.06 5.86 -35.14
CA GLU A 422 23.82 6.58 -33.90
C GLU A 422 23.00 5.72 -32.93
N TYR A 423 21.97 5.01 -33.41
CA TYR A 423 21.24 4.07 -32.56
C TYR A 423 22.09 2.90 -32.12
N GLN A 424 22.94 2.35 -32.99
CA GLN A 424 23.90 1.32 -32.57
C GLN A 424 24.75 1.81 -31.41
N ARG A 425 25.32 3.02 -31.51
CA ARG A 425 26.13 3.64 -30.46
C ARG A 425 25.33 3.87 -29.18
N LEU A 426 24.16 4.50 -29.27
CA LEU A 426 23.33 4.84 -28.10
C LEU A 426 22.89 3.57 -27.33
N PHE A 427 22.49 2.50 -28.03
CA PHE A 427 22.15 1.24 -27.38
C PHE A 427 23.38 0.57 -26.75
N ALA A 428 24.54 0.59 -27.40
CA ALA A 428 25.78 0.04 -26.83
C ALA A 428 26.23 0.80 -25.56
N GLU A 429 26.07 2.13 -25.54
CA GLU A 429 26.40 2.96 -24.38
C GLU A 429 25.41 2.82 -23.22
N ALA A 430 24.13 2.59 -23.53
CA ALA A 430 23.07 2.43 -22.53
C ALA A 430 23.03 1.01 -21.92
N TYR A 431 23.46 0.00 -22.68
CA TYR A 431 23.42 -1.42 -22.31
C TYR A 431 24.78 -2.13 -22.50
N PRO A 432 25.88 -1.63 -21.89
CA PRO A 432 27.22 -2.23 -22.05
C PRO A 432 27.33 -3.66 -21.52
N GLU A 433 26.38 -4.09 -20.67
CA GLU A 433 26.31 -5.46 -20.16
C GLU A 433 25.71 -6.46 -21.15
N VAL A 434 25.00 -6.01 -22.19
CA VAL A 434 24.39 -6.89 -23.21
C VAL A 434 25.43 -7.21 -24.27
N LYS A 435 26.14 -8.33 -24.10
CA LYS A 435 27.26 -8.74 -24.98
C LYS A 435 26.95 -9.91 -25.90
N ASP A 436 26.14 -10.86 -25.42
CA ASP A 436 25.88 -12.13 -26.14
C ASP A 436 24.77 -12.01 -27.21
N TYR A 437 24.08 -10.86 -27.25
CA TYR A 437 22.99 -10.59 -28.17
C TYR A 437 23.09 -9.15 -28.69
N PRO A 438 22.48 -8.83 -29.86
CA PRO A 438 22.40 -7.45 -30.33
C PRO A 438 21.76 -6.55 -29.27
N ALA A 439 22.45 -5.46 -28.89
CA ALA A 439 21.95 -4.49 -27.91
C ALA A 439 20.60 -3.89 -28.33
N ILE A 440 20.31 -3.78 -29.63
CA ILE A 440 18.98 -3.43 -30.15
C ILE A 440 18.11 -4.70 -30.21
N ASN A 441 17.25 -4.88 -29.22
CA ASN A 441 16.32 -6.00 -29.11
C ASN A 441 15.05 -5.59 -28.35
N ARG A 442 14.10 -6.53 -28.15
CA ARG A 442 12.80 -6.24 -27.50
C ARG A 442 12.96 -5.79 -26.05
N SER A 443 13.87 -6.42 -25.31
CA SER A 443 14.09 -6.14 -23.89
C SER A 443 14.64 -4.73 -23.69
N THR A 444 15.70 -4.37 -24.42
CA THR A 444 16.34 -3.05 -24.32
C THR A 444 15.47 -1.92 -24.88
N LEU A 445 14.67 -2.19 -25.92
CA LEU A 445 13.66 -1.24 -26.40
C LEU A 445 12.61 -0.94 -25.33
N SER A 446 12.06 -1.99 -24.69
CA SER A 446 11.06 -1.83 -23.63
C SER A 446 11.64 -1.14 -22.41
N ASP A 447 12.80 -1.59 -21.91
CA ASP A 447 13.46 -1.00 -20.74
C ASP A 447 13.78 0.49 -20.94
N ALA A 448 14.30 0.89 -22.12
CA ALA A 448 14.58 2.30 -22.41
C ALA A 448 13.29 3.14 -22.37
N LEU A 449 12.24 2.70 -23.05
CA LEU A 449 10.94 3.40 -23.07
C LEU A 449 10.30 3.46 -21.68
N SER A 450 10.31 2.35 -20.92
CA SER A 450 9.84 2.31 -19.54
C SER A 450 10.53 3.35 -18.67
N ARG A 451 11.85 3.51 -18.79
CA ARG A 451 12.61 4.50 -18.00
C ARG A 451 12.26 5.93 -18.36
N TYR A 452 11.96 6.21 -19.62
CA TYR A 452 11.42 7.52 -19.99
C TYR A 452 10.05 7.75 -19.35
N LEU A 453 9.15 6.76 -19.38
CA LEU A 453 7.86 6.86 -18.71
C LEU A 453 7.97 7.03 -17.19
N MET A 454 8.94 6.38 -16.55
CA MET A 454 9.23 6.56 -15.12
C MET A 454 9.64 7.99 -14.77
N SER A 455 10.09 8.77 -15.75
CA SER A 455 10.36 10.21 -15.56
C SER A 455 9.14 11.10 -15.76
N LEU A 456 8.02 10.56 -16.25
CA LEU A 456 6.75 11.27 -16.43
C LEU A 456 5.90 11.19 -15.17
N VAL A 457 6.51 11.54 -14.04
CA VAL A 457 5.89 11.52 -12.72
C VAL A 457 5.74 12.96 -12.22
N ALA A 458 4.56 13.31 -11.72
CA ALA A 458 4.25 14.63 -11.21
C ALA A 458 3.36 14.53 -9.97
N PHE A 459 3.82 15.10 -8.85
CA PHE A 459 3.13 15.11 -7.54
C PHE A 459 2.85 16.52 -7.00
N ASN A 460 2.94 17.54 -7.86
CA ASN A 460 2.81 18.95 -7.51
C ASN A 460 1.58 19.61 -8.15
N SER A 461 0.41 18.96 -8.08
CA SER A 461 -0.83 19.58 -8.58
C SER A 461 -1.08 20.93 -7.85
N PRO A 462 -1.31 22.03 -8.58
CA PRO A 462 -1.44 23.37 -8.03
C PRO A 462 -2.65 23.58 -7.13
#